data_AF-A0A962S760-F1
#
_entry.id   AF-A0A962S760-F1
#
_cell.length_a   1.000
_cell.length_b   1.000
_cell.length_c   1.000
_cell.angle_alpha   90.00
_cell.angle_beta   90.00
_cell.angle_gamma   90.00
#
_symmetry.space_group_name_H-M   'P 1'
#
loop_
_entity.id
_entity.type
_entity.pdbx_description
1 polymer ?
#
loop_
_entity_poly.entity_id
_entity_poly.type
_entity_poly.pdbx_seq_one_letter_code
_entity_poly.pdbx_strand_id
1 'polypeptide(L)'
;MIDFDELHAQNHKITELSNVLGNLIHDRAVCDNPITSELFMRYIRTVKNHFELEDRSLYAKLLSHEDSAVKNTASLFLSGSSEIRRLFDSYCRRWCKKDTVQIGDYEKFLLETDGMFELVLNRIQDETEQLYPLVKKVHEQLEAA
;
A
#
# COMPACT_ATOMS: atom_id res chain seq x y z
N MET A 1 -15.76 -13.74 -0.73
CA MET A 1 -14.59 -14.64 -0.77
C MET A 1 -13.37 -13.73 -0.86
N ILE A 2 -12.28 -14.05 -0.15
CA ILE A 2 -11.07 -13.23 -0.22
C ILE A 2 -10.39 -13.56 -1.55
N ASP A 3 -10.28 -12.57 -2.43
CA ASP A 3 -9.60 -12.74 -3.71
C ASP A 3 -8.11 -12.44 -3.54
N PHE A 4 -7.35 -13.49 -3.19
CA PHE A 4 -5.90 -13.37 -3.04
C PHE A 4 -5.20 -13.08 -4.37
N ASP A 5 -5.78 -13.49 -5.50
CA ASP A 5 -5.20 -13.21 -6.82
C ASP A 5 -5.30 -11.71 -7.11
N GLU A 6 -6.42 -11.06 -6.76
CA GLU A 6 -6.57 -9.61 -6.87
C GLU A 6 -5.60 -8.86 -5.95
N LEU A 7 -5.42 -9.31 -4.69
CA LEU A 7 -4.44 -8.72 -3.76
C LEU A 7 -3.01 -8.83 -4.30
N HIS A 8 -2.61 -10.02 -4.77
CA HIS A 8 -1.29 -10.23 -5.34
C HIS A 8 -1.08 -9.41 -6.62
N ALA A 9 -2.09 -9.29 -7.48
CA ALA A 9 -2.03 -8.46 -8.67
C ALA A 9 -1.85 -6.97 -8.34
N GLN A 10 -2.53 -6.47 -7.30
CA GLN A 10 -2.34 -5.10 -6.82
C GLN A 10 -0.94 -4.88 -6.25
N ASN A 11 -0.44 -5.80 -5.40
CA ASN A 11 0.92 -5.70 -4.85
C ASN A 11 1.96 -5.66 -5.95
N HIS A 12 1.85 -6.56 -6.92
CA HIS A 12 2.73 -6.55 -8.09
C HIS A 12 2.68 -5.22 -8.84
N LYS A 13 1.48 -4.69 -9.10
CA LYS A 13 1.31 -3.40 -9.79
C LYS A 13 1.91 -2.23 -9.02
N ILE A 14 1.74 -2.19 -7.70
CA ILE A 14 2.30 -1.16 -6.82
C ILE A 14 3.83 -1.24 -6.88
N THR A 15 4.41 -2.43 -6.72
CA THR A 15 5.86 -2.64 -6.79
C THR A 15 6.45 -2.20 -8.14
N GLU A 16 5.82 -2.56 -9.26
CA GLU A 16 6.27 -2.11 -10.59
C GLU A 16 6.25 -0.59 -10.71
N LEU A 17 5.17 0.05 -10.24
CA LEU A 17 5.04 1.50 -10.29
C LEU A 17 6.06 2.19 -9.39
N SER A 18 6.31 1.69 -8.18
CA SER A 18 7.37 2.20 -7.29
C SER A 18 8.74 2.13 -7.96
N ASN A 19 9.06 1.01 -8.61
CA ASN A 19 10.36 0.85 -9.27
C ASN A 19 10.53 1.79 -10.47
N VAL A 20 9.51 1.90 -11.33
CA VAL A 20 9.55 2.80 -12.50
C VAL A 20 9.61 4.24 -12.04
N LEU A 21 8.73 4.66 -11.14
CA LEU A 21 8.69 6.03 -10.64
C LEU A 21 9.97 6.39 -9.88
N GLY A 22 10.51 5.48 -9.07
CA GLY A 22 11.78 5.67 -8.37
C GLY A 22 12.90 6.04 -9.34
N ASN A 23 12.99 5.38 -10.50
CA ASN A 23 13.97 5.77 -11.51
C ASN A 23 13.64 7.12 -12.18
N LEU A 24 12.38 7.39 -12.49
CA LEU A 24 11.97 8.61 -13.21
C LEU A 24 12.12 9.88 -12.37
N ILE A 25 11.83 9.82 -11.06
CA ILE A 25 11.86 10.99 -10.19
C ILE A 25 13.29 11.45 -9.85
N HIS A 26 14.28 10.58 -10.02
CA HIS A 26 15.69 10.91 -9.81
C HIS A 26 16.29 11.74 -10.96
N ASP A 27 15.64 11.76 -12.13
CA ASP A 27 16.00 12.63 -13.24
C ASP A 27 15.13 13.90 -13.24
N ARG A 28 15.75 15.04 -12.91
CA ARG A 28 15.07 16.35 -12.85
C ARG A 28 14.44 16.76 -14.17
N ALA A 29 14.96 16.32 -15.32
CA ALA A 29 14.40 16.65 -16.63
C ALA A 29 13.09 15.89 -16.93
N VAL A 30 12.83 14.81 -16.19
CA VAL A 30 11.73 13.87 -16.44
C VAL A 30 10.73 13.87 -15.27
N CYS A 31 11.14 14.29 -14.07
CA CYS A 31 10.32 14.19 -12.86
C CYS A 31 9.00 14.96 -12.92
N ASP A 32 8.94 16.09 -13.62
CA ASP A 32 7.78 17.00 -13.67
C ASP A 32 7.00 16.95 -14.99
N ASN A 33 7.29 15.97 -15.84
CA ASN A 33 6.58 15.84 -17.11
C ASN A 33 5.18 15.20 -16.94
N PRO A 34 4.26 15.40 -17.90
CA PRO A 34 2.89 14.88 -17.81
C PRO A 34 2.77 13.35 -17.67
N ILE A 35 3.67 12.60 -18.32
CA ILE A 35 3.69 11.13 -18.28
C ILE A 35 4.10 10.66 -16.88
N THR A 36 5.15 11.24 -16.31
CA THR A 36 5.58 10.92 -14.94
C THR A 36 4.47 11.26 -13.93
N SER A 37 3.83 12.43 -14.08
CA SER A 37 2.67 12.80 -13.25
C SER A 37 1.50 11.81 -13.38
N GLU A 38 1.18 11.35 -14.59
CA GLU A 38 0.13 10.35 -14.80
C GLU A 38 0.45 9.02 -14.10
N LEU A 39 1.68 8.53 -14.26
CA LEU A 39 2.16 7.33 -13.57
C LEU A 39 2.09 7.49 -12.05
N PHE A 40 2.43 8.67 -11.54
CA PHE A 40 2.35 8.99 -10.12
C PHE A 40 0.90 8.94 -9.60
N MET A 41 -0.03 9.54 -10.33
CA MET A 41 -1.45 9.50 -9.98
C MET A 41 -2.02 8.09 -10.09
N ARG A 42 -1.55 7.30 -11.06
CA ARG A 42 -1.90 5.88 -11.16
C ARG A 42 -1.43 5.11 -9.93
N TYR A 43 -0.17 5.29 -9.52
CA TYR A 43 0.37 4.70 -8.30
C TYR A 43 -0.48 5.05 -7.08
N ILE A 44 -0.82 6.33 -6.90
CA ILE A 44 -1.63 6.78 -5.77
C ILE A 44 -2.99 6.09 -5.73
N ARG A 45 -3.69 6.02 -6.87
CA ARG A 45 -4.97 5.32 -6.97
C ARG A 45 -4.82 3.84 -6.66
N THR A 46 -3.78 3.18 -7.17
CA THR A 46 -3.56 1.75 -6.94
C THR A 46 -3.32 1.46 -5.46
N VAL A 47 -2.48 2.25 -4.77
CA VAL A 47 -2.25 2.09 -3.32
C VAL A 47 -3.53 2.33 -2.51
N LYS A 48 -4.31 3.37 -2.84
CA LYS A 48 -5.58 3.64 -2.14
C LYS A 48 -6.60 2.51 -2.32
N ASN A 49 -6.77 2.03 -3.56
CA ASN A 49 -7.67 0.92 -3.84
C ASN A 49 -7.22 -0.36 -3.11
N HIS A 50 -5.92 -0.55 -2.97
CA HIS A 50 -5.36 -1.69 -2.23
C HIS A 50 -5.72 -1.62 -0.74
N PHE A 51 -5.49 -0.48 -0.10
CA PHE A 51 -5.92 -0.26 1.28
C PHE A 51 -7.42 -0.50 1.51
N GLU A 52 -8.26 -0.06 0.58
CA GLU A 52 -9.72 -0.29 0.66
C GLU A 52 -10.08 -1.78 0.48
N LEU A 53 -9.38 -2.49 -0.39
CA LEU A 53 -9.55 -3.93 -0.58
C LEU A 53 -9.14 -4.72 0.66
N GLU A 54 -8.04 -4.36 1.31
CA GLU A 54 -7.60 -5.00 2.55
C GLU A 54 -8.62 -4.81 3.68
N ASP A 55 -9.06 -3.55 3.91
CA ASP A 55 -10.01 -3.18 4.95
C ASP A 55 -11.30 -4.01 4.87
N ARG A 56 -11.86 -4.13 3.66
CA ARG A 56 -13.13 -4.83 3.45
C ARG A 56 -13.01 -6.36 3.47
N SER A 57 -11.83 -6.91 3.18
CA SER A 57 -11.68 -8.33 2.87
C SER A 57 -10.95 -9.13 3.94
N LEU A 58 -9.95 -8.55 4.62
CA LEU A 58 -8.99 -9.32 5.42
C LEU A 58 -9.32 -9.33 6.92
N TYR A 59 -9.75 -8.21 7.49
CA TYR A 59 -9.76 -8.06 8.95
C TYR A 59 -11.02 -8.61 9.65
N ALA A 60 -12.18 -8.61 8.99
CA ALA A 60 -13.46 -8.94 9.64
C ALA A 60 -13.48 -10.34 10.28
N LYS A 61 -12.96 -11.36 9.56
CA LYS A 61 -12.89 -12.74 10.07
C LYS A 61 -11.79 -12.94 11.11
N LEU A 62 -10.67 -12.23 10.99
CA LEU A 62 -9.56 -12.35 11.93
C LEU A 62 -9.91 -11.76 13.30
N LEU A 63 -10.62 -10.62 13.32
CA LEU A 63 -10.99 -9.94 14.57
C LEU A 63 -12.08 -10.68 15.36
N SER A 64 -12.88 -11.51 14.68
CA SER A 64 -13.94 -12.32 15.29
C SER A 64 -13.51 -13.75 15.64
N HIS A 65 -12.26 -14.13 15.33
CA HIS A 65 -11.72 -15.46 15.58
C HIS A 65 -11.67 -15.79 17.09
N GLU A 66 -11.67 -17.05 17.52
CA GLU A 66 -11.64 -17.38 18.96
C GLU A 66 -10.24 -17.26 19.57
N ASP A 67 -9.21 -17.63 18.80
CA ASP A 67 -7.80 -17.55 19.21
C ASP A 67 -7.33 -16.10 19.42
N SER A 68 -6.85 -15.81 20.63
CA SER A 68 -6.34 -14.49 21.02
C SER A 68 -5.06 -14.10 20.29
N ALA A 69 -4.22 -15.07 19.87
CA ALA A 69 -3.03 -14.80 19.08
C ALA A 69 -3.40 -14.24 17.69
N VAL A 70 -4.40 -14.84 17.03
CA VAL A 70 -4.92 -14.39 15.73
C VAL A 70 -5.46 -12.96 15.83
N LYS A 71 -6.27 -12.66 16.85
CA LYS A 71 -6.78 -11.29 17.10
C LYS A 71 -5.67 -10.27 17.30
N ASN A 72 -4.66 -10.62 18.10
CA ASN A 72 -3.55 -9.73 18.39
C ASN A 72 -2.77 -9.40 17.13
N THR A 73 -2.44 -10.40 16.30
CA THR A 73 -1.77 -10.15 15.02
C THR A 73 -2.63 -9.29 14.09
N ALA A 74 -3.92 -9.59 13.96
CA ALA A 74 -4.83 -8.78 13.14
C ALA A 74 -4.93 -7.33 13.62
N SER A 75 -4.94 -7.11 14.94
CA SER A 75 -4.98 -5.77 15.54
C SER A 75 -3.68 -4.99 15.31
N LEU A 76 -2.53 -5.67 15.33
CA LEU A 76 -1.24 -5.08 14.99
C LEU A 76 -1.21 -4.65 13.51
N PHE A 77 -1.62 -5.53 12.59
CA PHE A 77 -1.69 -5.19 11.17
C PHE A 77 -2.66 -4.04 10.90
N LEU A 78 -3.83 -4.04 11.55
CA LEU A 78 -4.82 -2.97 11.39
C LEU A 78 -4.31 -1.62 11.90
N SER A 79 -3.68 -1.58 13.07
CA SER A 79 -3.11 -0.34 13.60
C SER A 79 -1.95 0.18 12.74
N GLY A 80 -1.05 -0.71 12.29
CA GLY A 80 -0.01 -0.37 11.33
C GLY A 80 -0.55 0.19 10.01
N SER A 81 -1.61 -0.41 9.47
CA SER A 81 -2.28 0.06 8.24
C SER A 81 -2.81 1.48 8.39
N SER A 82 -3.39 1.79 9.55
CA SER A 82 -3.97 3.10 9.83
C SER A 82 -2.90 4.20 9.84
N GLU A 83 -1.72 3.91 10.38
CA GLU A 83 -0.60 4.85 10.45
C GLU A 83 0.05 5.07 9.08
N ILE A 84 0.27 3.98 8.32
CA ILE A 84 0.76 4.03 6.94
C ILE A 84 -0.18 4.87 6.07
N ARG A 85 -1.50 4.66 6.17
CA ARG A 85 -2.48 5.44 5.42
C ARG A 85 -2.44 6.92 5.79
N ARG A 86 -2.29 7.24 7.08
CA ARG A 86 -2.15 8.62 7.56
C ARG A 86 -0.94 9.31 6.96
N LEU A 87 0.21 8.63 6.93
CA LEU A 87 1.44 9.14 6.33
C LEU A 87 1.30 9.30 4.81
N PHE A 88 0.69 8.32 4.15
CA PHE A 88 0.43 8.35 2.71
C PHE A 88 -0.50 9.49 2.29
N ASP A 89 -1.59 9.72 3.03
CA ASP A 89 -2.51 10.82 2.78
C ASP A 89 -1.86 12.19 3.05
N SER A 90 -1.02 12.29 4.08
CA SER A 90 -0.23 13.49 4.36
C SER A 90 0.72 13.82 3.20
N TYR A 91 1.41 12.80 2.68
CA TYR A 91 2.25 12.90 1.49
C TYR A 91 1.43 13.37 0.27
N CYS A 92 0.29 12.74 0.00
CA CYS A 92 -0.58 13.10 -1.13
C CYS A 92 -1.05 14.55 -1.03
N ARG A 93 -1.47 15.01 0.15
CA ARG A 93 -1.91 16.42 0.35
C ARG A 93 -0.80 17.43 0.08
N ARG A 94 0.46 17.05 0.32
CA ARG A 94 1.62 17.92 0.12
C ARG A 94 1.99 18.02 -1.35
N TRP A 95 2.09 16.89 -2.04
CA TRP A 95 2.70 16.81 -3.37
C TRP A 95 1.70 16.67 -4.50
N CYS A 96 0.47 16.26 -4.22
CA CYS A 96 -0.55 16.01 -5.24
C CYS A 96 -1.66 17.05 -5.16
N LYS A 97 -1.83 17.86 -6.21
CA LYS A 97 -2.92 18.83 -6.31
C LYS A 97 -3.58 18.75 -7.67
N LYS A 98 -4.92 18.77 -7.70
CA LYS A 98 -5.72 18.72 -8.94
C LYS A 98 -5.27 17.59 -9.88
N ASP A 99 -5.05 16.41 -9.32
CA ASP A 99 -4.58 15.23 -10.06
C ASP A 99 -3.24 15.38 -10.80
N THR A 100 -2.34 16.21 -10.26
CA THR A 100 -0.98 16.39 -10.78
C THR A 100 0.02 16.47 -9.63
N VAL A 101 1.26 16.07 -9.90
CA VAL A 101 2.36 16.24 -8.95
C VAL A 101 2.88 17.67 -9.04
N GLN A 102 2.99 18.36 -7.91
CA GLN A 102 3.52 19.72 -7.83
C GLN A 102 4.86 19.73 -7.10
N ILE A 103 5.96 19.77 -7.86
CA ILE A 103 7.31 19.73 -7.32
C ILE A 103 7.82 21.16 -7.13
N GLY A 104 7.60 21.71 -5.93
CA GLY A 104 8.16 23.02 -5.55
C GLY A 104 9.64 22.94 -5.12
N ASP A 105 9.95 21.95 -4.29
CA ASP A 105 11.30 21.66 -3.79
C ASP A 105 11.66 20.24 -4.21
N TYR A 106 12.62 20.13 -5.14
CA TYR A 106 12.99 18.85 -5.74
C TYR A 106 13.63 17.89 -4.76
N GLU A 107 14.60 18.35 -3.98
CA GLU A 107 15.35 17.49 -3.06
C GLU A 107 14.43 16.96 -1.96
N LYS A 108 13.56 17.84 -1.45
CA LYS A 108 12.55 17.45 -0.47
C LYS A 108 11.50 16.50 -1.06
N PHE A 109 11.07 16.74 -2.29
CA PHE A 109 10.15 15.84 -2.98
C PHE A 109 10.77 14.46 -3.16
N LEU A 110 12.01 14.38 -3.62
CA LEU A 110 12.73 13.14 -3.84
C LEU A 110 12.84 12.34 -2.53
N LEU A 111 13.37 12.96 -1.48
CA LEU A 111 13.54 12.35 -0.16
C LEU A 111 12.22 11.80 0.40
N GLU A 112 11.15 12.61 0.35
CA GLU A 112 9.85 12.20 0.88
C GLU A 112 9.17 11.14 0.02
N THR A 113 9.43 11.14 -1.29
CA THR A 113 8.86 10.15 -2.21
C THR A 113 9.54 8.80 -2.07
N ASP A 114 10.88 8.77 -1.94
CA ASP A 114 11.62 7.53 -1.69
C ASP A 114 11.20 6.90 -0.37
N GLY A 115 11.09 7.70 0.70
CA GLY A 115 10.59 7.21 1.99
C GLY A 115 9.15 6.71 1.92
N MET A 116 8.31 7.32 1.08
CA MET A 116 6.95 6.84 0.84
C MET A 116 6.93 5.51 0.07
N PHE A 117 7.78 5.34 -0.96
CA PHE A 117 7.91 4.06 -1.66
C PHE A 117 8.40 2.96 -0.73
N GLU A 118 9.45 3.20 0.06
CA GLU A 118 9.98 2.25 1.03
C GLU A 118 8.89 1.82 2.02
N LEU A 119 8.13 2.77 2.56
CA LEU A 119 7.05 2.51 3.49
C LEU A 119 5.96 1.61 2.89
N VAL A 120 5.57 1.84 1.63
CA VAL A 120 4.57 1.02 0.94
C VAL A 120 5.12 -0.36 0.56
N LEU A 121 6.39 -0.45 0.14
CA LEU A 121 7.02 -1.71 -0.23
C LEU A 121 7.24 -2.63 0.98
N ASN A 122 7.71 -2.08 2.10
CA ASN A 122 7.86 -2.84 3.36
C ASN A 122 6.50 -3.39 3.81
N ARG A 123 5.44 -2.60 3.63
CA ARG A 123 4.09 -3.03 3.97
C ARG A 123 3.61 -4.20 3.11
N ILE A 124 3.82 -4.14 1.79
CA ILE A 124 3.51 -5.26 0.88
C ILE A 124 4.28 -6.52 1.27
N GLN A 125 5.54 -6.37 1.71
CA GLN A 125 6.33 -7.50 2.19
C GLN A 125 5.69 -8.11 3.45
N ASP A 126 5.38 -7.31 4.47
CA ASP A 126 4.74 -7.80 5.70
C ASP A 126 3.40 -8.49 5.43
N GLU A 127 2.60 -7.95 4.50
CA GLU A 127 1.33 -8.54 4.09
C GLU A 127 1.52 -9.93 3.46
N THR A 128 2.45 -10.03 2.51
CA THR A 128 2.70 -11.27 1.76
C THR A 128 3.36 -12.36 2.62
N GLU A 129 4.24 -11.99 3.54
CA GLU A 129 4.98 -12.93 4.38
C GLU A 129 4.23 -13.33 5.66
N GLN A 130 3.37 -12.45 6.20
CA GLN A 130 2.74 -12.68 7.50
C GLN A 130 1.21 -12.66 7.44
N LEU A 131 0.60 -11.60 6.89
CA LEU A 131 -0.86 -11.42 6.93
C LEU A 131 -1.58 -12.46 6.06
N TYR A 132 -1.17 -12.64 4.80
CA TYR A 132 -1.86 -13.54 3.88
C TYR A 132 -1.79 -15.01 4.32
N PRO A 133 -0.64 -15.53 4.79
CA PRO A 133 -0.58 -16.88 5.37
C PRO A 133 -1.50 -17.05 6.58
N LEU A 134 -1.57 -16.05 7.46
CA LEU A 134 -2.48 -16.09 8.62
C LEU A 134 -3.94 -16.16 8.19
N VAL A 135 -4.34 -15.32 7.24
CA VAL A 135 -5.72 -15.29 6.71
C VAL A 135 -6.07 -16.62 6.05
N LYS A 136 -5.18 -17.22 5.25
CA LYS A 136 -5.39 -18.54 4.63
C LYS A 136 -5.62 -19.61 5.69
N LYS A 137 -4.74 -19.69 6.70
CA LYS A 137 -4.86 -20.65 7.80
C LYS A 137 -6.19 -20.53 8.53
N VAL A 138 -6.60 -19.30 8.87
CA VAL A 138 -7.88 -19.05 9.56
C VAL A 138 -9.06 -19.43 8.68
N HIS A 139 -8.99 -19.16 7.37
CA HIS A 139 -10.07 -19.52 6.46
C HIS A 139 -10.23 -21.04 6.33
N GLU A 140 -9.14 -21.79 6.21
CA GLU A 140 -9.12 -23.25 6.15
C GLU A 140 -9.68 -23.87 7.44
N GLN A 141 -9.35 -23.30 8.61
CA GLN A 141 -9.88 -23.75 9.90
C GLN A 141 -11.40 -23.56 10.02
N LEU A 142 -11.93 -22.46 9.49
CA LEU A 142 -13.36 -22.16 9.52
C LEU A 142 -14.18 -23.00 8.53
N GLU A 143 -13.58 -23.48 7.43
CA GLU A 143 -14.26 -24.37 6.47
C GLU A 143 -14.24 -25.84 6.90
N ALA A 144 -13.31 -26.22 7.78
CA ALA A 144 -13.19 -27.58 8.32
C ALA A 144 -14.03 -27.83 9.58
N ALA A 145 -14.64 -26.79 10.17
CA ALA A 145 -15.44 -26.83 11.40
C ALA A 145 -16.95 -26.82 11.09
#